data_AF-A0A2K9C816-F1
#
_entry.id   AF-A0A2K9C816-F1
#
_cell.length_a   1.000
_cell.length_b   1.000
_cell.length_c   1.000
_cell.angle_alpha   90.00
_cell.angle_beta   90.00
_cell.angle_gamma   90.00
#
_symmetry.space_group_name_H-M   'P 1'
#
loop_
_entity.id
_entity.type
_entity.pdbx_description
1 polymer ?
#
loop_
_entity_poly.entity_id
_entity_poly.type
_entity_poly.pdbx_seq_one_letter_code
_entity_poly.pdbx_strand_id
1 'polypeptide(L)'
;MSSIQSRITRLEKQVEDLKKSKTVDEIALRVKHRLELEIENYSNKPKSEFEGTRKTIEAKMAELKPILDGYDVPGKMRDLSDLINNEMARIGAGFDFEPAYMPINLKFDLENFDLWHESVEMGNLYLRSMGSGANWLYSHLTLFLALHSVFALKHKDGCKIPPILFLDQPTQVYFPAKIDHGQQGFNALALAKLTDRVEKVDEDIGSVTNMFDKLVEFCQETKEATGIMPQIIVTDHADELELSGEADFQSFVRVTWRKRGFIADRPAEVPA
;
A
#
# COMPACT_ATOMS: atom_id res chain seq x y z
N MET A 1 86.07 -38.11 -49.03
CA MET A 1 85.23 -37.14 -49.76
C MET A 1 83.72 -37.33 -49.55
N SER A 2 83.18 -38.55 -49.51
CA SER A 2 81.73 -38.81 -49.28
C SER A 2 81.14 -38.21 -47.98
N SER A 3 81.88 -38.24 -46.86
CA SER A 3 81.46 -37.66 -45.57
C SER A 3 81.34 -36.12 -45.57
N ILE A 4 82.11 -35.44 -46.42
CA ILE A 4 82.06 -33.97 -46.55
C ILE A 4 80.83 -33.59 -47.39
N GLN A 5 80.55 -34.33 -48.47
CA GLN A 5 79.40 -34.07 -49.32
C GLN A 5 78.08 -34.24 -48.58
N SER A 6 77.94 -35.29 -47.75
CA SER A 6 76.72 -35.51 -46.95
C SER A 6 76.47 -34.42 -45.91
N ARG A 7 77.54 -33.84 -45.34
CA ARG A 7 77.46 -32.69 -44.44
C ARG A 7 77.04 -31.41 -45.16
N ILE A 8 77.55 -31.18 -46.37
CA ILE A 8 77.16 -30.04 -47.20
C ILE A 8 75.67 -30.14 -47.56
N THR A 9 75.20 -31.29 -48.05
CA THR A 9 73.78 -31.47 -48.41
C THR A 9 72.85 -31.35 -47.19
N ARG A 10 73.31 -31.79 -46.01
CA ARG A 10 72.57 -31.61 -44.75
C ARG A 10 72.50 -30.13 -44.34
N LEU A 11 73.58 -29.37 -44.49
CA LEU A 11 73.61 -27.93 -44.24
C LEU A 11 72.73 -27.16 -45.23
N GLU A 12 72.78 -27.51 -46.52
CA GLU A 12 71.92 -26.91 -47.54
C GLU A 12 70.43 -27.15 -47.23
N LYS A 13 70.07 -28.37 -46.81
CA LYS A 13 68.70 -28.68 -46.37
C LYS A 13 68.29 -27.89 -45.13
N GLN A 14 69.19 -27.73 -44.15
CA GLN A 14 68.93 -26.91 -42.96
C GLN A 14 68.77 -25.42 -43.31
N VAL A 15 69.54 -24.90 -44.27
CA VAL A 15 69.42 -23.52 -44.77
C VAL A 15 68.11 -23.33 -45.53
N GLU A 16 67.66 -24.32 -46.30
CA GLU A 16 66.38 -24.28 -47.02
C GLU A 16 65.18 -24.36 -46.05
N ASP A 17 65.27 -25.18 -44.99
CA ASP A 17 64.27 -25.25 -43.93
C ASP A 17 64.23 -23.95 -43.08
N LEU A 18 65.39 -23.31 -42.84
CA LEU A 18 65.50 -21.97 -42.23
C LEU A 18 64.96 -20.85 -43.14
N LYS A 19 64.96 -21.00 -44.47
CA LYS A 19 64.29 -20.05 -45.37
C LYS A 19 62.77 -20.16 -45.27
N LYS A 20 62.22 -21.35 -44.98
CA LYS A 20 60.77 -21.54 -44.77
C LYS A 20 60.29 -20.98 -43.42
N SER A 21 61.15 -20.92 -42.39
CA SER A 21 60.81 -20.32 -41.09
C SER A 21 60.54 -18.81 -41.16
N LYS A 22 60.92 -18.12 -42.26
CA LYS A 22 60.51 -16.72 -42.53
C LYS A 22 59.00 -16.52 -42.47
N THR A 23 58.20 -17.55 -42.73
CA THR A 23 56.72 -17.45 -42.70
C THR A 23 56.15 -17.31 -41.30
N VAL A 24 56.76 -17.94 -40.28
CA VAL A 24 56.23 -17.91 -38.90
C VAL A 24 56.43 -16.54 -38.28
N ASP A 25 57.61 -15.94 -38.47
CA ASP A 25 57.91 -14.60 -37.98
C ASP A 25 57.08 -13.53 -38.70
N GLU A 26 56.85 -13.67 -40.01
CA GLU A 26 55.95 -12.77 -40.75
C GLU A 26 54.49 -12.89 -40.32
N ILE A 27 54.01 -14.11 -40.01
CA ILE A 27 52.67 -14.33 -39.45
C ILE A 27 52.57 -13.72 -38.06
N ALA A 28 53.56 -13.93 -37.20
CA ALA A 28 53.62 -13.37 -35.86
C ALA A 28 53.62 -11.83 -35.88
N LEU A 29 54.39 -11.23 -36.80
CA LEU A 29 54.45 -9.78 -36.99
C LEU A 29 53.09 -9.23 -37.48
N ARG A 30 52.42 -9.92 -38.41
CA ARG A 30 51.10 -9.52 -38.91
C ARG A 30 50.03 -9.61 -37.82
N VAL A 31 50.05 -10.66 -37.00
CA VAL A 31 49.14 -10.82 -35.86
C VAL A 31 49.39 -9.73 -34.82
N LYS A 32 50.66 -9.44 -34.51
CA LYS A 32 51.05 -8.35 -33.60
C LYS A 32 50.53 -7.01 -34.11
N HIS A 33 50.77 -6.66 -35.37
CA HIS A 33 50.28 -5.41 -35.95
C HIS A 33 48.75 -5.32 -35.96
N ARG A 34 48.05 -6.44 -36.19
CA ARG A 34 46.58 -6.44 -36.14
C ARG A 34 46.05 -6.23 -34.73
N LEU A 35 46.71 -6.82 -33.72
CA LEU A 35 46.40 -6.58 -32.31
C LEU A 35 46.70 -5.13 -31.91
N GLU A 36 47.84 -4.59 -32.32
CA GLU A 36 48.21 -3.19 -32.08
C GLU A 36 47.20 -2.23 -32.71
N LEU A 37 46.82 -2.46 -33.97
CA LEU A 37 45.78 -1.67 -34.65
C LEU A 37 44.43 -1.74 -33.95
N GLU A 38 44.02 -2.91 -33.45
CA GLU A 38 42.75 -2.99 -32.72
C GLU A 38 42.81 -2.39 -31.32
N ILE A 39 43.95 -2.46 -30.65
CA ILE A 39 44.18 -1.76 -29.38
C ILE A 39 44.15 -0.25 -29.61
N GLU A 40 44.81 0.25 -30.66
CA GLU A 40 44.79 1.66 -31.04
C GLU A 40 43.38 2.11 -31.45
N ASN A 41 42.64 1.31 -32.23
CA ASN A 41 41.25 1.59 -32.58
C ASN A 41 40.34 1.62 -31.35
N TYR A 42 40.54 0.72 -30.38
CA TYR A 42 39.75 0.70 -29.15
C TYR A 42 40.10 1.88 -28.24
N SER A 43 41.38 2.28 -28.19
CA SER A 43 41.85 3.46 -27.47
C SER A 43 41.35 4.77 -28.12
N ASN A 44 41.27 4.81 -29.45
CA ASN A 44 40.84 5.96 -30.24
C ASN A 44 39.33 6.00 -30.52
N LYS A 45 38.56 4.95 -30.17
CA LYS A 45 37.10 5.00 -30.23
C LYS A 45 36.63 6.09 -29.28
N PRO A 46 36.01 7.17 -29.77
CA PRO A 46 35.62 8.26 -28.90
C PRO A 46 34.53 7.76 -27.96
N LYS A 47 34.72 7.90 -26.64
CA LYS A 47 33.69 7.73 -25.59
C LYS A 47 32.49 8.70 -25.74
N SER A 48 32.38 9.37 -26.88
CA SER A 48 31.72 10.67 -27.03
C SER A 48 30.19 10.61 -27.09
N GLU A 49 29.59 9.52 -27.59
CA GLU A 49 28.13 9.45 -27.67
C GLU A 49 27.50 9.31 -26.28
N PHE A 50 28.11 8.51 -25.40
CA PHE A 50 27.65 8.34 -24.03
C PHE A 50 28.08 9.48 -23.11
N GLU A 51 29.25 10.09 -23.33
CA GLU A 51 29.70 11.25 -22.55
C GLU A 51 28.87 12.52 -22.84
N GLY A 52 28.49 12.76 -24.09
CA GLY A 52 27.60 13.87 -24.45
C GLY A 52 26.20 13.71 -23.88
N THR A 53 25.66 12.49 -23.97
CA THR A 53 24.35 12.14 -23.36
C THR A 53 24.41 12.26 -21.84
N ARG A 54 25.48 11.77 -21.21
CA ARG A 54 25.71 11.88 -19.77
C ARG A 54 25.77 13.34 -19.31
N LYS A 55 26.53 14.20 -19.99
CA LYS A 55 26.58 15.64 -19.68
C LYS A 55 25.21 16.31 -19.81
N THR A 56 24.42 15.93 -20.81
CA THR A 56 23.07 16.46 -21.00
C THR A 56 22.15 16.02 -19.86
N ILE A 57 22.23 14.77 -19.43
CA ILE A 57 21.48 14.24 -18.29
C ILE A 57 21.93 14.92 -16.98
N GLU A 58 23.23 15.05 -16.75
CA GLU A 58 23.78 15.73 -15.56
C GLU A 58 23.35 17.20 -15.50
N ALA A 59 23.34 17.91 -16.63
CA ALA A 59 22.84 19.29 -16.71
C ALA A 59 21.34 19.37 -16.38
N LYS A 60 20.52 18.47 -16.94
CA LYS A 60 19.08 18.38 -16.60
C LYS A 60 18.86 18.03 -15.14
N MET A 61 19.67 17.15 -14.56
CA MET A 61 19.59 16.84 -13.12
C MET A 61 19.96 18.05 -12.27
N ALA A 62 20.98 18.83 -12.66
CA ALA A 62 21.38 20.04 -11.95
C ALA A 62 20.30 21.14 -12.01
N GLU A 63 19.51 21.19 -13.08
CA GLU A 63 18.36 22.10 -13.20
C GLU A 63 17.13 21.61 -12.43
N LEU A 64 16.79 20.32 -12.54
CA LEU A 64 15.56 19.76 -11.97
C LEU A 64 15.66 19.49 -10.47
N LYS A 65 16.84 19.11 -9.96
CA LYS A 65 17.01 18.74 -8.55
C LYS A 65 16.69 19.90 -7.58
N PRO A 66 17.19 21.14 -7.78
CA PRO A 66 16.81 22.27 -6.93
C PRO A 66 15.32 22.60 -6.98
N ILE A 67 14.69 22.43 -8.15
CA ILE A 67 13.24 22.62 -8.32
C ILE A 67 12.50 21.58 -7.48
N LEU A 68 12.91 20.31 -7.56
CA LEU A 68 12.31 19.20 -6.80
C LEU A 68 12.54 19.34 -5.30
N ASP A 69 13.75 19.72 -4.88
CA ASP A 69 14.11 19.96 -3.48
C ASP A 69 13.25 21.09 -2.88
N GLY A 70 12.88 22.09 -3.69
CA GLY A 70 11.96 23.17 -3.29
C GLY A 70 10.53 22.73 -2.97
N TYR A 71 10.08 21.54 -3.43
CA TYR A 71 8.76 21.01 -3.07
C TYR A 71 8.74 20.33 -1.70
N ASP A 72 9.91 19.96 -1.15
CA ASP A 72 10.09 19.20 0.10
C ASP A 72 9.07 18.07 0.28
N VAL A 73 9.05 17.16 -0.69
CA VAL A 73 8.18 15.98 -0.66
C VAL A 73 8.40 15.15 0.61
N PRO A 74 9.65 14.86 1.04
CA PRO A 74 9.88 14.07 2.26
C PRO A 74 9.35 14.75 3.54
N GLY A 75 9.50 16.07 3.67
CA GLY A 75 8.94 16.82 4.79
C GLY A 75 7.42 16.73 4.84
N LYS A 76 6.75 16.98 3.70
CA LYS A 76 5.28 16.88 3.59
C LYS A 76 4.76 15.48 3.88
N MET A 77 5.47 14.45 3.44
CA MET A 77 5.10 13.06 3.73
C MET A 77 5.20 12.75 5.22
N ARG A 78 6.24 13.26 5.90
CA ARG A 78 6.37 13.13 7.36
C ARG A 78 5.23 13.85 8.09
N ASP A 79 4.97 15.10 7.73
CA ASP A 79 3.89 15.91 8.34
C ASP A 79 2.52 15.25 8.16
N LEU A 80 2.26 14.66 6.98
CA LEU A 80 1.03 13.91 6.71
C LEU A 80 0.96 12.61 7.52
N SER A 81 2.08 11.88 7.64
CA SER A 81 2.13 10.66 8.46
C SER A 81 1.84 10.96 9.93
N ASP A 82 2.46 12.01 10.48
CA ASP A 82 2.22 12.46 11.85
C ASP A 82 0.76 12.87 12.06
N LEU A 83 0.17 13.59 11.10
CA LEU A 83 -1.23 13.98 11.15
C LEU A 83 -2.18 12.76 11.13
N ILE A 84 -1.94 11.80 10.24
CA ILE A 84 -2.74 10.56 10.18
C ILE A 84 -2.62 9.78 11.49
N ASN A 85 -1.41 9.63 12.02
CA ASN A 85 -1.18 8.91 13.27
C ASN A 85 -1.87 9.59 14.47
N ASN A 86 -1.90 10.92 14.51
CA ASN A 86 -2.62 11.67 15.54
C ASN A 86 -4.14 11.48 15.43
N GLU A 87 -4.70 11.54 14.22
CA GLU A 87 -6.13 11.27 14.01
C GLU A 87 -6.49 9.81 14.34
N MET A 88 -5.64 8.85 14.00
CA MET A 88 -5.83 7.45 14.38
C MET A 88 -5.79 7.25 15.90
N ALA A 89 -4.90 7.93 16.63
CA ALA A 89 -4.87 7.85 18.09
C ALA A 89 -6.15 8.41 18.71
N ARG A 90 -6.66 9.53 18.18
CA ARG A 90 -7.91 10.16 18.63
C ARG A 90 -9.12 9.26 18.38
N ILE A 91 -9.27 8.75 17.16
CA ILE A 91 -10.41 7.92 16.75
C ILE A 91 -10.33 6.53 17.38
N GLY A 92 -9.14 5.92 17.39
CA GLY A 92 -8.91 4.57 17.90
C GLY A 92 -9.26 4.42 19.38
N ALA A 93 -9.07 5.47 20.18
CA ALA A 93 -9.43 5.47 21.60
C ALA A 93 -10.93 5.25 21.86
N GLY A 94 -11.79 5.46 20.87
CA GLY A 94 -13.23 5.26 20.98
C GLY A 94 -13.72 3.85 20.59
N PHE A 95 -12.87 3.02 19.98
CA PHE A 95 -13.24 1.65 19.60
C PHE A 95 -12.91 0.64 20.71
N ASP A 96 -13.67 -0.44 20.72
CA ASP A 96 -13.60 -1.49 21.75
C ASP A 96 -12.53 -2.54 21.42
N PHE A 97 -11.26 -2.10 21.38
CA PHE A 97 -10.14 -3.03 21.21
C PHE A 97 -10.01 -3.96 22.42
N GLU A 98 -9.55 -5.19 22.19
CA GLU A 98 -9.30 -6.12 23.30
C GLU A 98 -8.37 -5.50 24.37
N PRO A 99 -8.57 -5.79 25.67
CA PRO A 99 -7.80 -5.17 26.75
C PRO A 99 -6.29 -5.30 26.62
N ALA A 100 -5.81 -6.35 25.93
CA ALA A 100 -4.38 -6.55 25.66
C ALA A 100 -3.76 -5.47 24.76
N TYR A 101 -4.56 -4.78 23.96
CA TYR A 101 -4.12 -3.74 23.02
C TYR A 101 -4.35 -2.32 23.54
N MET A 102 -4.90 -2.16 24.75
CA MET A 102 -5.21 -0.86 25.32
C MET A 102 -4.08 -0.32 26.21
N PRO A 103 -3.70 0.98 26.09
CA PRO A 103 -4.22 1.96 25.14
C PRO A 103 -3.75 1.69 23.71
N ILE A 104 -4.67 1.79 22.75
CA ILE A 104 -4.35 1.52 21.35
C ILE A 104 -3.44 2.63 20.79
N ASN A 105 -2.35 2.22 20.17
CA ASN A 105 -1.40 3.09 19.48
C ASN A 105 -1.15 2.50 18.08
N LEU A 106 -2.02 2.85 17.13
CA LEU A 106 -1.87 2.44 15.74
C LEU A 106 -0.93 3.38 15.00
N LYS A 107 -0.09 2.81 14.15
CA LYS A 107 0.85 3.51 13.27
C LYS A 107 0.65 3.05 11.84
N PHE A 108 0.71 4.00 10.92
CA PHE A 108 0.51 3.76 9.50
C PHE A 108 1.69 4.32 8.70
N ASP A 109 2.24 3.50 7.81
CA ASP A 109 3.31 3.90 6.90
C ASP A 109 2.73 4.23 5.52
N LEU A 110 2.95 5.46 5.06
CA LEU A 110 2.50 5.94 3.73
C LEU A 110 3.34 5.37 2.57
N GLU A 111 4.52 4.83 2.82
CA GLU A 111 5.38 4.24 1.79
C GLU A 111 5.02 2.77 1.55
N ASN A 112 4.89 1.99 2.62
CA ASN A 112 4.67 0.54 2.55
C ASN A 112 3.21 0.12 2.79
N PHE A 113 2.35 1.04 3.23
CA PHE A 113 0.94 0.79 3.60
C PHE A 113 0.78 -0.23 4.73
N ASP A 114 1.79 -0.33 5.58
CA ASP A 114 1.74 -1.17 6.77
C ASP A 114 0.96 -0.46 7.88
N LEU A 115 0.09 -1.21 8.55
CA LEU A 115 -0.64 -0.81 9.74
C LEU A 115 -0.26 -1.75 10.89
N TRP A 116 0.23 -1.18 11.98
CA TRP A 116 0.64 -1.94 13.16
C TRP A 116 0.27 -1.21 14.44
N HIS A 117 0.14 -1.98 15.52
CA HIS A 117 0.05 -1.47 16.87
C HIS A 117 1.45 -1.45 17.49
N GLU A 118 1.88 -0.31 18.03
CA GLU A 118 3.15 -0.18 18.74
C GLU A 118 2.90 -0.21 20.25
N SER A 119 3.43 -1.23 20.92
CA SER A 119 3.36 -1.43 22.37
C SER A 119 4.76 -1.52 22.96
N VAL A 120 4.94 -0.94 24.16
CA VAL A 120 6.20 -1.04 24.92
C VAL A 120 6.46 -2.49 25.36
N GLU A 121 5.40 -3.26 25.63
CA GLU A 121 5.50 -4.62 26.16
C GLU A 121 5.60 -5.67 25.06
N MET A 122 4.82 -5.52 23.99
CA MET A 122 4.71 -6.51 22.90
C MET A 122 5.54 -6.15 21.65
N GLY A 123 6.11 -4.95 21.60
CA GLY A 123 6.76 -4.40 20.40
C GLY A 123 5.75 -4.04 19.31
N ASN A 124 6.21 -4.05 18.06
CA ASN A 124 5.38 -3.73 16.90
C ASN A 124 4.58 -4.96 16.47
N LEU A 125 3.27 -4.90 16.69
CA LEU A 125 2.32 -5.94 16.32
C LEU A 125 1.59 -5.54 15.04
N TYR A 126 1.98 -6.15 13.92
CA TYR A 126 1.31 -5.93 12.64
C TYR A 126 -0.10 -6.54 12.64
N LEU A 127 -1.01 -5.96 11.86
CA LEU A 127 -2.40 -6.43 11.77
C LEU A 127 -2.54 -7.93 11.52
N ARG A 128 -1.66 -8.50 10.68
CA ARG A 128 -1.64 -9.93 10.36
C ARG A 128 -1.44 -10.83 11.58
N SER A 129 -0.90 -10.27 12.66
CA SER A 129 -0.61 -10.93 13.92
C SER A 129 -1.61 -10.54 15.02
N MET A 130 -2.53 -9.60 14.77
CA MET A 130 -3.60 -9.27 15.71
C MET A 130 -4.68 -10.35 15.69
N GLY A 131 -5.10 -10.79 16.87
CA GLY A 131 -6.20 -11.73 17.04
C GLY A 131 -7.56 -11.06 16.89
N SER A 132 -8.58 -11.87 16.58
CA SER A 132 -9.99 -11.47 16.40
C SER A 132 -10.31 -10.61 15.17
N GLY A 133 -11.42 -10.94 14.51
CA GLY A 133 -11.94 -10.12 13.41
C GLY A 133 -12.37 -8.73 13.86
N ALA A 134 -12.72 -8.56 15.15
CA ALA A 134 -13.13 -7.27 15.72
C ALA A 134 -11.98 -6.26 15.71
N ASN A 135 -10.80 -6.65 16.22
CA ASN A 135 -9.63 -5.77 16.22
C ASN A 135 -9.19 -5.43 14.79
N TRP A 136 -9.30 -6.38 13.85
CA TRP A 136 -9.06 -6.11 12.43
C TRP A 136 -10.01 -5.06 11.88
N LEU A 137 -11.32 -5.20 12.14
CA LEU A 137 -12.33 -4.23 11.72
C LEU A 137 -12.02 -2.84 12.31
N TYR A 138 -11.83 -2.75 13.62
CA TYR A 138 -11.57 -1.49 14.31
C TYR A 138 -10.27 -0.82 13.86
N SER A 139 -9.23 -1.59 13.56
CA SER A 139 -7.99 -1.02 13.03
C SER A 139 -8.19 -0.38 11.66
N HIS A 140 -8.92 -1.06 10.76
CA HIS A 140 -9.22 -0.51 9.44
C HIS A 140 -10.18 0.68 9.51
N LEU A 141 -11.23 0.60 10.34
CA LEU A 141 -12.13 1.73 10.57
C LEU A 141 -11.36 2.93 11.10
N THR A 142 -10.47 2.74 12.08
CA THR A 142 -9.63 3.82 12.61
C THR A 142 -8.78 4.46 11.51
N LEU A 143 -8.10 3.67 10.68
CA LEU A 143 -7.31 4.19 9.57
C LEU A 143 -8.17 4.92 8.53
N PHE A 144 -9.28 4.34 8.09
CA PHE A 144 -10.14 4.95 7.08
C PHE A 144 -10.76 6.26 7.58
N LEU A 145 -11.29 6.28 8.80
CA LEU A 145 -11.81 7.51 9.40
C LEU A 145 -10.71 8.56 9.54
N ALA A 146 -9.50 8.18 9.98
CA ALA A 146 -8.37 9.11 10.06
C ALA A 146 -8.00 9.71 8.70
N LEU A 147 -7.93 8.90 7.64
CA LEU A 147 -7.70 9.40 6.27
C LEU A 147 -8.80 10.37 5.84
N HIS A 148 -10.07 10.05 6.10
CA HIS A 148 -11.21 10.92 5.78
C HIS A 148 -11.20 12.24 6.57
N SER A 149 -10.77 12.22 7.84
CA SER A 149 -10.50 13.42 8.62
C SER A 149 -9.42 14.28 7.96
N VAL A 150 -8.30 13.66 7.57
CA VAL A 150 -7.20 14.36 6.89
C VAL A 150 -7.65 14.94 5.55
N PHE A 151 -8.46 14.24 4.76
CA PHE A 151 -9.00 14.78 3.50
C PHE A 151 -9.87 16.02 3.75
N ALA A 152 -10.71 16.01 4.79
CA ALA A 152 -11.51 17.15 5.18
C ALA A 152 -10.63 18.33 5.68
N LEU A 153 -9.65 18.06 6.54
CA LEU A 153 -8.70 19.05 7.05
C LEU A 153 -7.91 19.72 5.92
N LYS A 154 -7.44 18.93 4.96
CA LYS A 154 -6.63 19.39 3.82
C LYS A 154 -7.45 19.95 2.66
N HIS A 155 -8.77 20.03 2.78
CA HIS A 155 -9.61 20.58 1.71
C HIS A 155 -9.23 22.02 1.34
N LYS A 156 -8.97 22.87 2.34
CA LYS A 156 -8.55 24.27 2.13
C LYS A 156 -7.15 24.37 1.50
N ASP A 157 -6.30 23.38 1.73
CA ASP A 157 -4.95 23.27 1.15
C ASP A 157 -4.97 22.74 -0.30
N GLY A 158 -6.17 22.49 -0.86
CA GLY A 158 -6.36 22.05 -2.23
C GLY A 158 -6.67 20.57 -2.41
N CYS A 159 -6.87 19.80 -1.32
CA CYS A 159 -7.29 18.41 -1.40
C CYS A 159 -8.62 18.27 -2.16
N LYS A 160 -8.63 17.43 -3.18
CA LYS A 160 -9.79 17.18 -4.06
C LYS A 160 -10.53 15.88 -3.75
N ILE A 161 -10.07 15.13 -2.76
CA ILE A 161 -10.68 13.86 -2.35
C ILE A 161 -11.86 14.19 -1.44
N PRO A 162 -13.11 13.90 -1.83
CA PRO A 162 -14.25 14.11 -0.97
C PRO A 162 -14.27 13.06 0.16
N PRO A 163 -14.62 13.43 1.40
CA PRO A 163 -14.64 12.50 2.52
C PRO A 163 -15.92 11.62 2.49
N ILE A 164 -16.03 10.75 1.49
CA ILE A 164 -17.14 9.80 1.30
C ILE A 164 -16.65 8.36 1.49
N LEU A 165 -17.12 7.67 2.52
CA LEU A 165 -16.73 6.30 2.86
C LEU A 165 -17.92 5.35 2.67
N PHE A 166 -17.68 4.22 2.01
CA PHE A 166 -18.67 3.15 1.85
C PHE A 166 -18.20 1.90 2.60
N LEU A 167 -19.06 1.37 3.46
CA LEU A 167 -18.78 0.17 4.27
C LEU A 167 -19.82 -0.90 3.92
N ASP A 168 -19.33 -2.07 3.50
CA ASP A 168 -20.19 -3.21 3.19
C ASP A 168 -20.12 -4.25 4.31
N GLN A 169 -21.25 -4.42 5.01
CA GLN A 169 -21.49 -5.36 6.09
C GLN A 169 -20.41 -5.36 7.20
N PRO A 170 -20.03 -4.20 7.76
CA PRO A 170 -19.01 -4.15 8.81
C PRO A 170 -19.39 -4.99 10.05
N THR A 171 -20.68 -5.18 10.35
CA THR A 171 -21.10 -5.95 11.53
C THR A 171 -20.98 -7.47 11.36
N GLN A 172 -20.65 -7.98 10.16
CA GLN A 172 -20.57 -9.41 9.88
C GLN A 172 -19.58 -10.15 10.79
N VAL A 173 -18.55 -9.45 11.26
CA VAL A 173 -17.56 -9.95 12.23
C VAL A 173 -18.23 -10.45 13.52
N TYR A 174 -19.27 -9.75 13.96
CA TYR A 174 -20.08 -10.08 15.14
C TYR A 174 -21.22 -11.04 14.77
N PHE A 175 -21.88 -10.78 13.63
CA PHE A 175 -23.04 -11.54 13.15
C PHE A 175 -22.79 -12.18 11.78
N PRO A 176 -22.23 -13.40 11.70
CA PRO A 176 -21.89 -14.02 10.43
C PRO A 176 -23.11 -14.30 9.54
N ALA A 177 -23.02 -13.92 8.26
CA ALA A 177 -24.07 -13.94 7.23
C ALA A 177 -24.68 -15.31 6.86
N LYS A 178 -24.31 -16.41 7.53
CA LYS A 178 -24.88 -17.75 7.25
C LYS A 178 -26.34 -17.91 7.72
N ILE A 179 -26.89 -16.88 8.34
CA ILE A 179 -28.20 -16.95 8.98
C ILE A 179 -29.15 -16.16 8.09
N ASP A 180 -30.05 -16.91 7.45
CA ASP A 180 -31.15 -16.38 6.65
C ASP A 180 -31.86 -15.29 7.48
N HIS A 181 -31.70 -14.03 7.07
CA HIS A 181 -32.40 -12.90 7.64
C HIS A 181 -33.86 -13.07 7.25
N GLY A 182 -34.57 -13.92 8.01
CA GLY A 182 -35.99 -14.17 7.81
C GLY A 182 -36.75 -12.85 7.69
N GLN A 183 -37.89 -12.89 7.03
CA GLN A 183 -38.68 -11.70 6.67
C GLN A 183 -39.17 -10.82 7.85
N GLN A 184 -38.75 -11.11 9.09
CA GLN A 184 -39.23 -10.54 10.35
C GLN A 184 -38.26 -9.56 11.04
N GLY A 185 -37.13 -9.17 10.42
CA GLY A 185 -36.25 -8.11 10.94
C GLY A 185 -34.97 -8.63 11.61
N PHE A 186 -34.16 -7.72 12.18
CA PHE A 186 -32.93 -8.06 12.90
C PHE A 186 -33.27 -8.66 14.27
N ASN A 187 -32.70 -9.83 14.60
CA ASN A 187 -32.88 -10.47 15.91
C ASN A 187 -31.57 -11.09 16.39
N ALA A 188 -30.82 -10.34 17.19
CA ALA A 188 -29.50 -10.74 17.69
C ALA A 188 -29.53 -12.04 18.52
N LEU A 189 -30.56 -12.24 19.36
CA LEU A 189 -30.73 -13.46 20.16
C LEU A 189 -30.97 -14.71 19.30
N ALA A 190 -31.76 -14.58 18.23
CA ALA A 190 -31.95 -15.67 17.27
C ALA A 190 -30.65 -15.99 16.52
N LEU A 191 -29.90 -14.95 16.11
CA LEU A 191 -28.63 -15.10 15.40
C LEU A 191 -27.61 -15.87 16.25
N ALA A 192 -27.48 -15.49 17.51
CA ALA A 192 -26.48 -16.08 18.39
C ALA A 192 -26.82 -17.49 18.85
N LYS A 193 -28.10 -17.86 18.91
CA LYS A 193 -28.53 -19.25 19.11
C LYS A 193 -28.08 -20.15 17.96
N LEU A 194 -28.00 -19.63 16.73
CA LEU A 194 -27.51 -20.37 15.57
C LEU A 194 -25.99 -20.53 15.54
N THR A 195 -25.24 -19.64 16.21
CA THR A 195 -23.76 -19.68 16.27
C THR A 195 -23.21 -20.19 17.59
N ASP A 196 -24.06 -20.67 18.49
CA ASP A 196 -23.69 -21.07 19.86
C ASP A 196 -22.96 -19.97 20.66
N ARG A 197 -23.38 -18.70 20.42
CA ARG A 197 -22.81 -17.48 21.05
C ARG A 197 -23.81 -16.74 21.94
N VAL A 198 -24.82 -17.44 22.45
CA VAL A 198 -25.93 -16.85 23.21
C VAL A 198 -25.45 -16.04 24.43
N GLU A 199 -24.31 -16.44 25.02
CA GLU A 199 -23.73 -15.75 26.18
C GLU A 199 -23.02 -14.43 25.83
N LYS A 200 -22.70 -14.19 24.56
CA LYS A 200 -21.96 -13.00 24.09
C LYS A 200 -22.80 -12.00 23.30
N VAL A 201 -24.11 -12.23 23.20
CA VAL A 201 -25.01 -11.41 22.38
C VAL A 201 -25.02 -9.96 22.80
N ASP A 202 -25.13 -9.72 24.10
CA ASP A 202 -25.21 -8.37 24.62
C ASP A 202 -23.88 -7.61 24.42
N GLU A 203 -22.74 -8.32 24.51
CA GLU A 203 -21.40 -7.79 24.23
C GLU A 203 -21.24 -7.47 22.72
N ASP A 204 -21.65 -8.38 21.84
CA ASP A 204 -21.61 -8.21 20.39
C ASP A 204 -22.53 -7.04 19.94
N ILE A 205 -23.74 -6.94 20.49
CA ILE A 205 -24.63 -5.78 20.25
C ILE A 205 -23.98 -4.50 20.75
N GLY A 206 -23.41 -4.50 21.96
CA GLY A 206 -22.72 -3.34 22.51
C GLY A 206 -21.57 -2.85 21.63
N SER A 207 -20.76 -3.77 21.12
CA SER A 207 -19.69 -3.48 20.16
C SER A 207 -20.22 -2.85 18.87
N VAL A 208 -21.29 -3.39 18.31
CA VAL A 208 -21.92 -2.87 17.08
C VAL A 208 -22.53 -1.49 17.31
N THR A 209 -23.23 -1.29 18.43
CA THR A 209 -23.77 0.02 18.83
C THR A 209 -22.64 1.04 18.98
N ASN A 210 -21.57 0.70 19.72
CA ASN A 210 -20.41 1.58 19.87
C ASN A 210 -19.79 1.92 18.51
N MET A 211 -19.67 0.96 17.59
CA MET A 211 -19.17 1.22 16.25
C MET A 211 -19.99 2.31 15.54
N PHE A 212 -21.32 2.19 15.51
CA PHE A 212 -22.18 3.20 14.87
C PHE A 212 -22.14 4.55 15.59
N ASP A 213 -22.10 4.56 16.92
CA ASP A 213 -21.91 5.79 17.70
C ASP A 213 -20.63 6.51 17.30
N LYS A 214 -19.51 5.78 17.14
CA LYS A 214 -18.24 6.37 16.70
C LYS A 214 -18.26 6.88 15.26
N LEU A 215 -19.03 6.25 14.37
CA LEU A 215 -19.22 6.80 13.01
C LEU A 215 -19.98 8.14 13.04
N VAL A 216 -21.00 8.25 13.90
CA VAL A 216 -21.78 9.48 14.06
C VAL A 216 -20.94 10.59 14.69
N GLU A 217 -20.26 10.28 15.80
CA GLU A 217 -19.35 11.19 16.51
C GLU A 217 -18.28 11.71 15.57
N PHE A 218 -17.62 10.83 14.81
CA PHE A 218 -16.63 11.20 13.81
C PHE A 218 -17.17 12.24 12.80
N CYS A 219 -18.37 12.03 12.27
CA CYS A 219 -18.96 12.94 11.29
C CYS A 219 -19.23 14.32 11.91
N GLN A 220 -19.74 14.35 13.15
CA GLN A 220 -20.04 15.59 13.88
C GLN A 220 -18.76 16.36 14.20
N GLU A 221 -17.78 15.71 14.84
CA GLU A 221 -16.50 16.32 15.22
C GLU A 221 -15.73 16.84 14.00
N THR A 222 -15.69 16.06 12.91
CA THR A 222 -15.00 16.48 11.67
C THR A 222 -15.67 17.70 11.05
N LYS A 223 -17.02 17.76 11.08
CA LYS A 223 -17.76 18.94 10.61
C LYS A 223 -17.48 20.17 11.48
N GLU A 224 -17.43 20.01 12.79
CA GLU A 224 -17.11 21.09 13.71
C GLU A 224 -15.68 21.63 13.49
N ALA A 225 -14.71 20.73 13.30
CA ALA A 225 -13.32 21.10 13.09
C ALA A 225 -13.05 21.74 11.71
N THR A 226 -13.68 21.23 10.65
CA THR A 226 -13.32 21.57 9.26
C THR A 226 -14.37 22.39 8.52
N GLY A 227 -15.62 22.37 9.00
CA GLY A 227 -16.79 22.87 8.28
C GLY A 227 -17.33 21.92 7.21
N ILE A 228 -16.70 20.76 7.00
CA ILE A 228 -17.08 19.77 5.98
C ILE A 228 -17.68 18.57 6.68
N MET A 229 -18.91 18.20 6.29
CA MET A 229 -19.57 16.99 6.79
C MET A 229 -19.08 15.77 6.00
N PRO A 230 -18.39 14.80 6.62
CA PRO A 230 -18.12 13.52 6.00
C PRO A 230 -19.42 12.78 5.69
N GLN A 231 -19.40 11.92 4.67
CA GLN A 231 -20.51 11.03 4.36
C GLN A 231 -20.05 9.59 4.52
N ILE A 232 -20.69 8.86 5.44
CA ILE A 232 -20.46 7.43 5.61
C ILE A 232 -21.74 6.71 5.19
N ILE A 233 -21.60 5.77 4.25
CA ILE A 233 -22.68 4.94 3.75
C ILE A 233 -22.39 3.51 4.18
N VAL A 234 -23.32 2.92 4.93
CA VAL A 234 -23.18 1.56 5.45
C VAL A 234 -24.30 0.70 4.89
N THR A 235 -23.95 -0.43 4.28
CA THR A 235 -24.89 -1.50 3.93
C THR A 235 -24.76 -2.60 4.97
N ASP A 236 -25.81 -2.86 5.75
CA ASP A 236 -25.74 -3.82 6.84
C ASP A 236 -27.10 -4.50 7.08
N HIS A 237 -27.10 -5.56 7.89
CA HIS A 237 -28.28 -6.25 8.38
C HIS A 237 -28.70 -5.82 9.78
N ALA A 238 -27.80 -5.17 10.53
CA ALA A 238 -28.08 -4.54 11.82
C ALA A 238 -29.20 -3.51 11.68
N ASP A 239 -30.15 -3.56 12.60
CA ASP A 239 -31.36 -2.74 12.58
C ASP A 239 -31.84 -2.53 14.03
N GLU A 240 -32.67 -1.52 14.24
CA GLU A 240 -33.28 -1.21 15.54
C GLU A 240 -32.27 -1.12 16.71
N LEU A 241 -31.06 -0.62 16.44
CA LEU A 241 -30.05 -0.40 17.47
C LEU A 241 -30.40 0.82 18.33
N GLU A 242 -30.26 0.68 19.65
CA GLU A 242 -30.31 1.80 20.59
C GLU A 242 -28.91 2.42 20.70
N LEU A 243 -28.71 3.57 20.04
CA LEU A 243 -27.48 4.34 20.10
C LEU A 243 -27.33 5.05 21.46
N SER A 244 -26.09 5.21 21.94
CA SER A 244 -25.84 5.84 23.24
C SER A 244 -25.96 7.37 23.24
N GLY A 245 -25.87 7.98 22.05
CA GLY A 245 -25.99 9.42 21.85
C GLY A 245 -27.43 9.93 21.63
N GLU A 246 -27.56 11.21 21.30
CA GLU A 246 -28.87 11.84 20.96
C GLU A 246 -29.41 11.42 19.58
N ALA A 247 -28.60 10.69 18.81
CA ALA A 247 -28.93 10.31 17.45
C ALA A 247 -29.79 9.05 17.42
N ASP A 248 -30.90 9.09 16.69
CA ASP A 248 -31.73 7.91 16.45
C ASP A 248 -31.20 7.11 15.26
N PHE A 249 -30.87 5.83 15.47
CA PHE A 249 -30.42 4.92 14.42
C PHE A 249 -31.39 4.89 13.23
N GLN A 250 -32.70 4.85 13.52
CA GLN A 250 -33.73 4.75 12.49
C GLN A 250 -33.80 6.00 11.61
N SER A 251 -33.38 7.16 12.13
CA SER A 251 -33.27 8.39 11.33
C SER A 251 -32.18 8.30 10.24
N PHE A 252 -31.20 7.40 10.40
CA PHE A 252 -30.14 7.13 9.41
C PHE A 252 -30.50 6.03 8.42
N VAL A 253 -31.45 5.14 8.75
CA VAL A 253 -31.91 4.09 7.85
C VAL A 253 -32.65 4.72 6.67
N ARG A 254 -32.05 4.64 5.48
CA ARG A 254 -32.64 5.20 4.24
C ARG A 254 -33.55 4.22 3.52
N VAL A 255 -33.16 2.95 3.47
CA VAL A 255 -33.91 1.90 2.78
C VAL A 255 -33.64 0.55 3.43
N THR A 256 -34.69 -0.24 3.66
CA THR A 256 -34.56 -1.62 4.15
C THR A 256 -34.86 -2.62 3.03
N TRP A 257 -33.85 -3.38 2.61
CA TRP A 257 -33.96 -4.36 1.51
C TRP A 257 -34.19 -5.79 2.01
N ARG A 258 -35.33 -6.04 2.69
CA ARG A 258 -35.67 -7.40 3.18
C ARG A 258 -36.37 -8.29 2.14
N LYS A 259 -37.04 -7.67 1.15
CA LYS A 259 -37.90 -8.38 0.17
C LYS A 259 -37.43 -8.23 -1.29
N ARG A 260 -36.41 -7.42 -1.54
CA ARG A 260 -35.84 -7.16 -2.87
C ARG A 260 -34.33 -7.01 -2.74
N GLY A 261 -33.59 -7.40 -3.78
CA GLY A 261 -32.14 -7.16 -3.84
C GLY A 261 -31.81 -5.68 -3.99
N PHE A 262 -30.54 -5.33 -3.73
CA PHE A 262 -30.01 -3.98 -3.96
C PHE A 262 -30.23 -3.52 -5.41
N ILE A 263 -30.00 -4.44 -6.35
CA ILE A 263 -30.39 -4.30 -7.75
C ILE A 263 -31.75 -4.99 -7.91
N ALA A 264 -32.80 -4.18 -8.04
CA ALA A 264 -34.15 -4.64 -8.31
C ALA A 264 -34.86 -3.63 -9.22
N ASP A 265 -35.92 -4.08 -9.88
CA ASP A 265 -36.76 -3.20 -10.70
C ASP A 265 -37.21 -1.99 -9.87
N ARG A 266 -37.19 -0.82 -10.53
CA ARG A 266 -37.51 0.46 -9.89
C ARG A 266 -38.92 0.35 -9.28
N PRO A 267 -39.11 0.60 -7.97
CA PRO A 267 -40.46 0.63 -7.42
C PRO A 267 -41.26 1.71 -8.15
N ALA A 268 -42.52 1.42 -8.48
CA ALA A 268 -43.44 2.42 -9.02
C ALA A 268 -43.46 3.62 -8.07
N GLU A 269 -43.29 4.83 -8.61
CA GLU A 269 -43.13 6.07 -7.86
C GLU A 269 -44.17 6.18 -6.74
N VAL A 270 -43.71 6.30 -5.49
CA VAL A 270 -44.59 6.69 -4.38
C VAL A 270 -44.80 8.20 -4.52
N PRO A 271 -46.05 8.70 -4.62
CA PRO A 271 -46.31 10.13 -4.71
C PRO A 271 -45.80 10.83 -3.45
N ALA A 272 -45.25 12.04 -3.64
CA ALA A 272 -44.67 12.90 -2.61
C ALA A 272 -45.63 13.22 -1.45
#